data_AF-A0A832J1T1-F1
#
_entry.id   AF-A0A832J1T1-F1
#
_cell.length_a   1.000
_cell.length_b   1.000
_cell.length_c   1.000
_cell.angle_alpha   90.00
_cell.angle_beta   90.00
_cell.angle_gamma   90.00
#
_symmetry.space_group_name_H-M   'P 1'
#
loop_
_entity.id
_entity.type
_entity.pdbx_description
1 polymer ?
#
loop_
_entity_poly.entity_id
_entity_poly.type
_entity_poly.pdbx_seq_one_letter_code
_entity_poly.pdbx_strand_id
1 'polypeptide(L)'
;KVSPALVLAIIAIESSGDKSAVSKAGATGLMQLMPDTATRFGVSDATVAKENIKGGVAYLDWLMNEFDRDPVLVLAGYNAGEGSVHKYEGVPPFAETRGYVPKVLAAWTVARGLCLTPPELISDGCVFAVRGLASNE
;
A
#
# COMPACT_ATOMS: atom_id res chain seq x y z
N LYS A 1 -8.18 -2.85 9.08
CA LYS A 1 -8.27 -1.40 9.41
C LYS A 1 -7.02 -0.69 8.89
N VAL A 2 -7.07 -0.21 7.66
CA VAL A 2 -5.94 0.45 6.97
C VAL A 2 -6.37 1.88 6.61
N SER A 3 -5.49 2.87 6.83
CA SER A 3 -5.77 4.26 6.45
C SER A 3 -5.88 4.43 4.94
N PRO A 4 -6.96 5.04 4.41
CA PRO A 4 -7.05 5.40 2.98
C PRO A 4 -5.89 6.29 2.50
N ALA A 5 -5.35 7.15 3.38
CA ALA A 5 -4.19 7.97 3.05
C ALA A 5 -2.92 7.12 2.85
N LEU A 6 -2.76 6.05 3.63
CA LEU A 6 -1.64 5.12 3.44
C LEU A 6 -1.80 4.34 2.13
N VAL A 7 -3.01 3.88 1.82
CA VAL A 7 -3.29 3.19 0.55
C VAL A 7 -2.95 4.09 -0.65
N LEU A 8 -3.35 5.36 -0.60
CA LEU A 8 -3.00 6.34 -1.63
C LEU A 8 -1.48 6.53 -1.76
N ALA A 9 -0.76 6.61 -0.63
CA ALA A 9 0.70 6.73 -0.63
C ALA A 9 1.39 5.52 -1.25
N ILE A 10 0.94 4.30 -0.95
CA ILE A 10 1.46 3.07 -1.56
C ILE A 10 1.21 3.07 -3.06
N ILE A 11 -0.02 3.36 -3.51
CA ILE A 11 -0.34 3.42 -4.95
C ILE A 11 0.56 4.44 -5.69
N ALA A 12 0.81 5.59 -5.08
CA ALA A 12 1.68 6.61 -5.67
C ALA A 12 3.12 6.10 -5.87
N ILE A 13 3.66 5.33 -4.93
CA ILE A 13 5.01 4.77 -5.00
C ILE A 13 5.07 3.55 -5.92
N GLU A 14 4.06 2.68 -5.89
CA GLU A 14 4.04 1.42 -6.62
C GLU A 14 3.82 1.59 -8.13
N SER A 15 2.84 2.41 -8.52
CA SER A 15 2.44 2.51 -9.92
C SER A 15 2.24 3.93 -10.43
N SER A 16 2.42 4.95 -9.57
CA SER A 16 2.05 6.34 -9.90
C SER A 16 0.58 6.48 -10.37
N GLY A 17 -0.30 5.57 -9.94
CA GLY A 17 -1.71 5.56 -10.33
C GLY A 17 -2.02 4.84 -11.64
N ASP A 18 -1.04 4.22 -12.30
CA ASP A 18 -1.27 3.39 -13.48
C ASP A 18 -1.84 2.03 -13.07
N LYS A 19 -3.10 1.75 -13.48
CA LYS A 19 -3.77 0.48 -13.20
C LYS A 19 -3.29 -0.68 -14.09
N SER A 20 -2.55 -0.38 -15.15
CA SER A 20 -2.00 -1.36 -16.10
C SER A 20 -0.50 -1.59 -15.90
N ALA A 21 0.11 -0.98 -14.89
CA ALA A 21 1.53 -1.15 -14.59
C ALA A 21 1.87 -2.62 -14.31
N VAL A 22 2.96 -3.09 -14.95
CA VAL A 22 3.53 -4.43 -14.71
C VAL A 22 5.03 -4.28 -14.49
N SER A 23 5.53 -4.73 -13.34
CA SER A 23 6.97 -4.75 -13.06
C SER A 23 7.68 -5.87 -13.82
N LYS A 24 9.02 -5.79 -13.89
CA LYS A 24 9.84 -6.87 -14.46
C LYS A 24 9.69 -8.21 -13.73
N ALA A 25 9.33 -8.18 -12.45
CA ALA A 25 9.11 -9.36 -11.63
C ALA A 25 7.67 -9.89 -11.74
N GLY A 26 6.77 -9.18 -12.43
CA GLY A 26 5.37 -9.58 -12.63
C GLY A 26 4.38 -8.97 -11.62
N ALA A 27 4.83 -8.07 -10.74
CA ALA A 27 3.93 -7.30 -9.90
C ALA A 27 3.01 -6.44 -10.76
N THR A 28 1.70 -6.42 -10.48
CA THR A 28 0.71 -5.86 -11.41
C THR A 28 -0.30 -4.93 -10.73
N GLY A 29 -0.69 -3.88 -11.45
CA GLY A 29 -1.77 -2.97 -11.08
C GLY A 29 -1.36 -1.86 -10.11
N LEU A 30 -2.37 -1.17 -9.58
CA LEU A 30 -2.23 0.03 -8.75
C LEU A 30 -1.37 -0.17 -7.49
N MET A 31 -1.51 -1.32 -6.86
CA MET A 31 -0.82 -1.68 -5.63
C MET A 31 0.28 -2.73 -5.86
N GLN A 32 0.65 -2.96 -7.13
CA GLN A 32 1.72 -3.87 -7.57
C GLN A 32 1.73 -5.22 -6.83
N LEU A 33 0.64 -5.97 -6.94
CA LEU A 33 0.55 -7.29 -6.32
C LEU A 33 1.33 -8.31 -7.15
N MET A 34 2.20 -9.08 -6.49
CA MET A 34 2.79 -10.28 -7.08
C MET A 34 1.68 -11.33 -7.34
N PRO A 35 1.81 -12.19 -8.37
CA PRO A 35 0.77 -13.16 -8.71
C PRO A 35 0.33 -14.06 -7.54
N ASP A 36 1.28 -14.53 -6.73
CA ASP A 36 1.00 -15.37 -5.56
C ASP A 36 0.23 -14.59 -4.48
N THR A 37 0.60 -13.32 -4.25
CA THR A 37 -0.11 -12.43 -3.32
C THR A 37 -1.53 -12.12 -3.83
N ALA A 38 -1.67 -11.80 -5.11
CA ALA A 38 -2.97 -11.57 -5.74
C ALA A 38 -3.90 -12.79 -5.55
N THR A 39 -3.39 -13.99 -5.81
CA THR A 39 -4.11 -15.25 -5.62
C THR A 39 -4.50 -15.45 -4.15
N ARG A 40 -3.55 -15.29 -3.21
CA ARG A 40 -3.78 -15.45 -1.76
C ARG A 40 -4.87 -14.52 -1.24
N PHE A 41 -4.98 -13.31 -1.79
CA PHE A 41 -5.95 -12.29 -1.36
C PHE A 41 -7.15 -12.13 -2.31
N GLY A 42 -7.42 -13.14 -3.14
CA GLY A 42 -8.66 -13.27 -3.90
C GLY A 42 -8.81 -12.27 -5.05
N VAL A 43 -7.71 -11.87 -5.69
CA VAL A 43 -7.68 -11.04 -6.89
C VAL A 43 -7.60 -11.95 -8.11
N SER A 44 -8.64 -11.93 -8.94
CA SER A 44 -8.69 -12.69 -10.19
C SER A 44 -7.98 -11.97 -11.33
N ASP A 45 -8.14 -10.64 -11.41
CA ASP A 45 -7.45 -9.81 -12.40
C ASP A 45 -6.84 -8.59 -11.71
N ALA A 46 -5.50 -8.58 -11.62
CA ALA A 46 -4.75 -7.50 -10.97
C ALA A 46 -4.76 -6.18 -11.76
N THR A 47 -5.20 -6.16 -13.03
CA THR A 47 -5.37 -4.93 -13.82
C THR A 47 -6.71 -4.24 -13.56
N VAL A 48 -7.67 -4.96 -12.97
CA VAL A 48 -8.95 -4.40 -12.51
C VAL A 48 -8.70 -3.64 -11.21
N ALA A 49 -8.68 -2.31 -11.30
CA ALA A 49 -8.37 -1.41 -10.19
C ALA A 49 -9.10 -1.74 -8.88
N LYS A 50 -10.40 -2.05 -8.95
CA LYS A 50 -11.21 -2.39 -7.76
C LYS A 50 -10.75 -3.68 -7.09
N GLU A 51 -10.42 -4.71 -7.88
CA GLU A 51 -9.92 -5.99 -7.36
C GLU A 51 -8.52 -5.80 -6.77
N ASN A 52 -7.64 -5.13 -7.51
CA ASN A 52 -6.27 -4.86 -7.09
C ASN A 52 -6.20 -4.09 -5.78
N ILE A 53 -6.98 -3.00 -5.64
CA ILE A 53 -7.05 -2.23 -4.39
C ILE A 53 -7.63 -3.10 -3.27
N LYS A 54 -8.70 -3.85 -3.52
CA LYS A 54 -9.31 -4.71 -2.49
C LYS A 54 -8.32 -5.75 -1.97
N GLY A 55 -7.61 -6.43 -2.86
CA GLY A 55 -6.59 -7.43 -2.51
C GLY A 55 -5.38 -6.81 -1.82
N GLY A 56 -4.87 -5.68 -2.32
CA GLY A 56 -3.73 -4.99 -1.71
C GLY A 56 -4.04 -4.44 -0.33
N VAL A 57 -5.24 -3.90 -0.12
CA VAL A 57 -5.70 -3.48 1.22
C VAL A 57 -5.85 -4.69 2.15
N ALA A 58 -6.36 -5.82 1.66
CA ALA A 58 -6.45 -7.05 2.46
C ALA A 58 -5.06 -7.58 2.85
N TYR A 59 -4.11 -7.56 1.93
CA TYR A 59 -2.71 -7.92 2.21
C TYR A 59 -2.08 -6.98 3.23
N LEU A 60 -2.25 -5.66 3.03
CA LEU A 60 -1.73 -4.66 3.94
C LEU A 60 -2.34 -4.76 5.34
N ASP A 61 -3.63 -5.05 5.46
CA ASP A 61 -4.28 -5.27 6.76
C ASP A 61 -3.76 -6.54 7.44
N TRP A 62 -3.47 -7.59 6.67
CA TRP A 62 -2.84 -8.79 7.18
C TRP A 62 -1.45 -8.49 7.76
N LEU A 63 -0.61 -7.75 7.02
CA LEU A 63 0.72 -7.30 7.48
C LEU A 63 0.64 -6.42 8.73
N MET A 64 -0.37 -5.55 8.82
CA MET A 64 -0.59 -4.71 10.01
C MET A 64 -0.84 -5.53 11.27
N ASN A 65 -1.52 -6.68 11.14
CA ASN A 65 -1.71 -7.58 12.26
C ASN A 65 -0.45 -8.42 12.55
N GLU A 66 0.27 -8.84 11.50
CA GLU A 66 1.50 -9.63 11.63
C GLU A 66 2.61 -8.86 12.36
N PHE A 67 2.73 -7.56 12.11
CA PHE A 67 3.81 -6.72 12.62
C PHE A 67 3.35 -5.72 13.68
N ASP A 68 2.29 -6.02 14.44
CA ASP A 68 1.78 -5.20 15.55
C ASP A 68 1.56 -3.71 15.19
N ARG A 69 1.22 -3.45 13.93
CA ARG A 69 1.03 -2.12 13.33
C ARG A 69 2.27 -1.24 13.34
N ASP A 70 3.46 -1.82 13.46
CA ASP A 70 4.72 -1.09 13.25
C ASP A 70 4.80 -0.63 11.78
N PRO A 71 4.81 0.69 11.51
CA PRO A 71 4.77 1.21 10.15
C PRO A 71 5.98 0.80 9.32
N VAL A 72 7.15 0.64 9.94
CA VAL A 72 8.40 0.31 9.25
C VAL A 72 8.37 -1.16 8.81
N LEU A 73 7.97 -2.07 9.71
CA LEU A 73 7.90 -3.49 9.41
C LEU A 73 6.78 -3.84 8.44
N VAL A 74 5.62 -3.21 8.57
CA VAL A 74 4.50 -3.38 7.64
C VAL A 74 4.90 -3.01 6.22
N LEU A 75 5.53 -1.85 6.03
CA LEU A 75 5.97 -1.39 4.71
C LEU A 75 7.12 -2.23 4.15
N ALA A 76 8.04 -2.69 5.02
CA ALA A 76 9.08 -3.62 4.61
C ALA A 76 8.49 -4.96 4.14
N GLY A 77 7.51 -5.50 4.86
CA GLY A 77 6.79 -6.71 4.49
C GLY A 77 5.99 -6.55 3.19
N TYR A 78 5.40 -5.38 2.97
CA TYR A 78 4.68 -5.11 1.73
C TYR A 78 5.58 -5.22 0.50
N ASN A 79 6.79 -4.61 0.56
CA ASN A 79 7.73 -4.62 -0.57
C ASN A 79 8.58 -5.91 -0.67
N ALA A 80 9.04 -6.47 0.45
CA ALA A 80 9.98 -7.60 0.46
C ALA A 80 9.36 -8.96 0.81
N GLY A 81 8.06 -8.98 1.13
CA GLY A 81 7.37 -10.12 1.72
C GLY A 81 7.64 -10.26 3.22
N GLU A 82 6.64 -10.73 3.96
CA GLU A 82 6.71 -10.98 5.41
C GLU A 82 7.84 -11.93 5.79
N GLY A 83 8.09 -12.96 4.96
CA GLY A 83 9.10 -13.98 5.23
C GLY A 83 10.50 -13.39 5.28
N SER A 84 10.76 -12.35 4.47
CA SER A 84 12.02 -11.61 4.53
C SER A 84 12.13 -10.84 5.84
N VAL A 85 11.07 -10.19 6.30
CA VAL A 85 11.07 -9.43 7.56
C VAL A 85 11.33 -10.36 8.75
N HIS A 86 10.67 -11.53 8.80
CA HIS A 86 10.94 -12.53 9.84
C HIS A 86 12.36 -13.06 9.78
N LYS A 87 12.86 -13.40 8.59
CA LYS A 87 14.22 -13.95 8.41
C LYS A 87 15.31 -13.00 8.88
N TYR A 88 15.12 -11.69 8.68
CA TYR A 88 16.10 -10.66 9.06
C TYR A 88 15.77 -9.98 10.39
N GLU A 89 14.72 -10.43 11.10
CA GLU A 89 14.26 -9.85 12.37
C GLU A 89 14.06 -8.33 12.29
N GLY A 90 13.56 -7.85 11.15
CA GLY A 90 13.42 -6.42 10.86
C GLY A 90 13.46 -6.09 9.38
N VAL A 91 13.80 -4.84 9.04
CA VAL A 91 13.90 -4.41 7.63
C VAL A 91 15.05 -5.16 6.95
N PRO A 92 14.78 -5.95 5.89
CA PRO A 92 15.82 -6.73 5.23
C PRO A 92 16.89 -5.82 4.61
N PRO A 93 18.13 -6.30 4.43
CA PRO A 93 19.24 -5.52 3.87
C PRO A 93 19.14 -5.32 2.34
N PHE A 94 17.93 -5.24 1.80
CA PHE A 94 17.70 -4.97 0.39
C PHE A 94 17.68 -3.47 0.16
N ALA A 95 18.51 -3.00 -0.77
CA ALA A 95 18.61 -1.58 -1.09
C ALA A 95 17.26 -1.00 -1.52
N GLU A 96 16.48 -1.79 -2.27
CA GLU A 96 15.11 -1.43 -2.68
C GLU A 96 14.21 -1.20 -1.46
N THR A 97 14.09 -2.18 -0.57
CA THR A 97 13.21 -2.11 0.60
C THR A 97 13.60 -0.99 1.57
N ARG A 98 14.91 -0.83 1.83
CA ARG A 98 15.43 0.28 2.66
C ARG A 98 15.14 1.65 2.06
N GLY A 99 15.06 1.75 0.72
CA GLY A 99 14.62 2.96 0.03
C GLY A 99 13.10 3.11 -0.03
N TYR A 100 12.35 2.00 -0.07
CA TYR A 100 10.90 1.97 -0.20
C TYR A 100 10.20 2.52 1.04
N VAL A 101 10.56 2.04 2.23
CA VAL A 101 9.93 2.45 3.50
C VAL A 101 9.88 3.97 3.68
N PRO A 102 11.02 4.72 3.63
CA PRO A 102 10.98 6.17 3.79
C PRO A 102 10.23 6.89 2.66
N LYS A 103 10.24 6.36 1.42
CA LYS A 103 9.47 6.94 0.31
C LYS A 103 7.98 6.89 0.57
N VAL A 104 7.46 5.74 1.02
CA VAL A 104 6.03 5.60 1.33
C VAL A 104 5.64 6.46 2.54
N LEU A 105 6.47 6.54 3.58
CA LEU A 105 6.20 7.41 4.73
C LEU A 105 6.18 8.91 4.33
N ALA A 106 7.07 9.33 3.43
CA ALA A 106 7.05 10.69 2.89
C ALA A 106 5.78 10.95 2.06
N ALA A 107 5.40 10.01 1.18
CA ALA A 107 4.16 10.09 0.42
C ALA A 107 2.91 10.10 1.32
N TRP A 108 2.92 9.33 2.42
CA TRP A 108 1.84 9.31 3.41
C TRP A 108 1.71 10.65 4.13
N THR A 109 2.82 11.31 4.45
CA THR A 109 2.81 12.66 5.04
C THR A 109 2.08 13.67 4.16
N VAL A 110 2.25 13.57 2.84
CA VAL A 110 1.49 14.39 1.88
C VAL A 110 0.03 13.93 1.82
N ALA A 111 -0.22 12.63 1.66
CA ALA A 111 -1.57 12.07 1.50
C ALA A 111 -2.48 12.34 2.71
N ARG A 112 -1.95 12.27 3.95
CA ARG A 112 -2.73 12.57 5.16
C ARG A 112 -3.17 14.04 5.25
N GLY A 113 -2.43 14.95 4.61
CA GLY A 113 -2.80 16.36 4.50
C GLY A 113 -4.00 16.62 3.57
N LEU A 114 -4.36 15.64 2.73
CA LEU A 114 -5.55 15.71 1.87
C LEU A 114 -6.82 15.28 2.61
N CYS A 115 -6.71 14.78 3.84
CA CYS A 115 -7.86 14.37 4.64
C CYS A 115 -8.52 15.57 5.32
N LEU A 116 -9.84 15.56 5.47
CA LEU A 116 -10.61 16.56 6.26
C LEU A 116 -10.08 16.65 7.70
N THR A 117 -9.71 15.50 8.27
CA THR A 117 -8.99 15.39 9.53
C THR A 117 -7.76 14.52 9.27
N PRO A 118 -6.53 15.08 9.33
CA PRO A 118 -5.32 14.33 9.06
C PRO A 118 -5.11 13.17 10.07
N PRO A 119 -5.08 11.89 9.63
CA PRO A 119 -4.90 10.73 10.51
C PRO A 119 -3.55 10.75 11.23
N GLU A 120 -3.49 10.48 12.53
CA GLU A 120 -2.23 10.45 13.30
C GLU A 120 -1.43 9.18 13.06
N LEU A 121 -2.12 8.03 13.01
CA LEU A 121 -1.57 6.71 12.79
C LEU A 121 -1.91 6.18 11.39
N ILE A 122 -1.09 5.24 10.88
CA ILE A 122 -1.33 4.58 9.58
C ILE A 122 -2.57 3.67 9.55
N SER A 123 -3.18 3.42 10.71
CA SER A 123 -4.44 2.70 10.87
C SER A 123 -5.67 3.62 10.91
N ASP A 124 -5.47 4.93 11.09
CA ASP A 124 -6.57 5.86 11.32
C ASP A 124 -7.35 6.14 10.03
N GLY A 125 -8.64 6.38 10.17
CA GLY A 125 -9.52 6.72 9.06
C GLY A 125 -9.10 8.03 8.39
N CYS A 126 -9.35 8.13 7.09
CA CYS A 126 -9.19 9.35 6.32
C CYS A 126 -10.40 9.52 5.41
N VAL A 127 -11.08 10.66 5.55
CA VAL A 127 -12.04 11.15 4.57
C VAL A 127 -11.35 12.25 3.78
N PHE A 128 -11.14 12.04 2.48
CA PHE A 128 -10.47 13.04 1.65
C PHE A 128 -11.32 14.30 1.48
N ALA A 129 -10.68 15.47 1.55
CA ALA A 129 -11.28 16.76 1.26
C ALA A 129 -11.47 16.92 -0.26
N VAL A 130 -12.48 16.26 -0.82
CA VAL A 130 -12.81 16.38 -2.25
C VAL A 130 -13.50 17.71 -2.51
N ARG A 131 -12.75 18.78 -2.78
CA ARG A 131 -13.32 20.01 -3.33
C ARG A 131 -13.45 19.85 -4.85
N GLY A 132 -14.68 19.65 -5.35
CA GLY A 132 -15.00 19.83 -6.78
C GLY A 132 -15.50 18.62 -7.58
N LEU A 133 -16.06 17.58 -6.96
CA LEU A 133 -16.88 16.57 -7.66
C LEU A 133 -18.34 16.61 -7.17
N ALA A 134 -18.85 17.82 -6.91
CA ALA A 134 -20.30 18.00 -6.99
C ALA A 134 -20.66 17.73 -8.45
N SER A 135 -21.34 16.60 -8.64
CA SER A 135 -21.99 16.14 -9.85
C SER A 135 -22.65 17.28 -10.63
N ASN A 136 -22.19 17.50 -11.86
CA ASN A 136 -23.10 17.87 -12.93
C ASN A 136 -23.77 16.55 -13.38
N GLU A 137 -24.83 16.16 -12.68
CA GLU A 137 -25.92 15.35 -13.23
C GLU A 137 -27.15 16.24 -13.34
#